data_AF-A0A3D2C2W4-F1
#
_entry.id   AF-A0A3D2C2W4-F1
#
_cell.length_a   1.000
_cell.length_b   1.000
_cell.length_c   1.000
_cell.angle_alpha   90.00
_cell.angle_beta   90.00
_cell.angle_gamma   90.00
#
_symmetry.space_group_name_H-M   'P 1'
#
loop_
_entity.id
_entity.type
_entity.pdbx_description
1 polymer ?
#
loop_
_entity_poly.entity_id
_entity_poly.type
_entity_poly.pdbx_seq_one_letter_code
_entity_poly.pdbx_strand_id
1 'polypeptide(L)'
;ADGKPSAWWARHYAKMTSPEEALPPYRDIPNVLVEHNQDPPAIRHAFWRSVDASIHGFTIESFIDECARAAGTDPLEYRLSMLETGGRHARLLERVAEMSGWSAGRGAGRAVGCALTECFGSIVAQVVEASVAGEQPRVHRVWAAVDPGMAVNPDSVEAQVQGGIHYGLSAALYGQIAMKDGAFIQSNFHDYRVVKFADAPRIQVAIQETDSAPVGGVGEVGTPGAAPALCNALAALEDDRRRVLPIA
;
A
#
# COMPACT_ATOMS: atom_id res chain seq x y z
N ALA A 1 -3.22 19.51 -17.99
CA ALA A 1 -2.35 19.55 -19.19
C ALA A 1 -1.07 18.73 -18.97
N ASP A 2 -0.69 18.53 -17.72
CA ASP A 2 0.45 17.75 -17.21
C ASP A 2 0.07 16.32 -16.75
N GLY A 3 -1.18 15.91 -16.92
CA GLY A 3 -1.68 14.58 -16.54
C GLY A 3 -2.01 14.41 -15.05
N LYS A 4 -1.76 15.43 -14.21
CA LYS A 4 -1.98 15.36 -12.76
C LYS A 4 -3.46 15.53 -12.36
N PRO A 5 -3.90 14.94 -11.24
CA PRO A 5 -5.29 15.06 -10.79
C PRO A 5 -5.54 16.49 -10.30
N SER A 6 -6.49 17.20 -10.92
CA SER A 6 -6.88 18.54 -10.46
C SER A 6 -7.85 18.51 -9.28
N ALA A 7 -8.44 17.34 -8.99
CA ALA A 7 -9.37 17.14 -7.88
C ALA A 7 -9.27 15.71 -7.33
N TRP A 8 -9.51 15.57 -6.03
CA TRP A 8 -9.64 14.32 -5.28
C TRP A 8 -11.05 14.23 -4.71
N TRP A 9 -11.80 13.20 -5.12
CA TRP A 9 -13.10 12.92 -4.53
C TRP A 9 -13.14 11.47 -4.05
N ALA A 10 -13.14 11.30 -2.73
CA ALA A 10 -13.27 10.00 -2.09
C ALA A 10 -14.60 9.91 -1.35
N ARG A 11 -15.33 8.81 -1.56
CA ARG A 11 -16.59 8.51 -0.86
C ARG A 11 -16.51 7.13 -0.24
N HIS A 12 -16.60 7.08 1.09
CA HIS A 12 -16.53 5.86 1.88
C HIS A 12 -17.90 5.47 2.40
N TYR A 13 -18.40 4.31 1.99
CA TYR A 13 -19.73 3.82 2.39
C TYR A 13 -19.73 3.02 3.69
N ALA A 14 -18.57 2.47 4.06
CA ALA A 14 -18.37 1.86 5.37
C ALA A 14 -18.00 2.93 6.40
N LYS A 15 -18.31 2.66 7.67
CA LYS A 15 -17.89 3.50 8.79
C LYS A 15 -16.36 3.57 8.85
N MET A 16 -15.83 4.78 8.80
CA MET A 16 -14.40 5.10 8.96
C MET A 16 -14.18 5.71 10.36
N THR A 17 -13.07 5.35 10.99
CA THR A 17 -12.58 5.87 12.27
C THR A 17 -11.76 7.15 12.08
N SER A 18 -10.95 7.21 11.02
CA SER A 18 -9.99 8.29 10.72
C SER A 18 -10.12 8.76 9.27
N PRO A 19 -11.22 9.46 8.90
CA PRO A 19 -11.45 9.92 7.53
C PRO A 19 -10.37 10.89 7.01
N GLU A 20 -9.62 11.54 7.89
CA GLU A 20 -8.46 12.36 7.55
C GLU A 20 -7.33 11.58 6.84
N GLU A 21 -7.22 10.27 7.08
CA GLU A 21 -6.26 9.38 6.41
C GLU A 21 -6.63 9.12 4.93
N ALA A 22 -7.81 9.55 4.48
CA ALA A 22 -8.23 9.51 3.08
C ALA A 22 -7.59 10.59 2.20
N LEU A 23 -6.83 11.52 2.81
CA LEU A 23 -6.11 12.56 2.09
C LEU A 23 -4.85 11.97 1.43
N PRO A 24 -4.65 12.16 0.12
CA PRO A 24 -3.44 11.70 -0.54
C PRO A 24 -2.20 12.46 -0.02
N PRO A 25 -1.02 11.81 0.09
CA PRO A 25 0.22 12.47 0.52
C PRO A 25 0.81 13.42 -0.53
N TYR A 26 0.15 13.58 -1.67
CA TYR A 26 0.58 14.38 -2.82
C TYR A 26 0.05 15.82 -2.71
N ARG A 27 0.95 16.81 -2.65
CA ARG A 27 0.59 18.21 -2.35
C ARG A 27 0.07 19.00 -3.54
N ASP A 28 0.06 18.41 -4.73
CA ASP A 28 -0.31 19.06 -6.00
C ASP A 28 -1.76 18.78 -6.43
N ILE A 29 -2.65 18.48 -5.47
CA ILE A 29 -4.08 18.23 -5.73
C ILE A 29 -4.92 19.32 -5.03
N PRO A 30 -5.29 20.40 -5.72
CA PRO A 30 -5.81 21.62 -5.09
C PRO A 30 -7.25 21.52 -4.59
N ASN A 31 -8.05 20.58 -5.10
CA ASN A 31 -9.47 20.44 -4.76
C ASN A 31 -9.70 19.08 -4.13
N VAL A 32 -10.08 19.02 -2.85
CA VAL A 32 -10.27 17.76 -2.14
C VAL A 32 -11.63 17.71 -1.47
N LEU A 33 -12.38 16.63 -1.72
CA LEU A 33 -13.61 16.30 -1.04
C LEU A 33 -13.52 14.85 -0.54
N VAL A 34 -13.66 14.68 0.78
CA VAL A 34 -13.78 13.36 1.42
C VAL A 34 -15.16 13.28 2.06
N GLU A 35 -15.93 12.28 1.64
CA GLU A 35 -17.22 11.94 2.21
C GLU A 35 -17.13 10.56 2.86
N HIS A 36 -17.71 10.39 4.04
CA HIS A 36 -17.77 9.09 4.69
C HIS A 36 -19.12 8.87 5.35
N ASN A 37 -19.51 7.61 5.46
CA ASN A 37 -20.65 7.20 6.27
C ASN A 37 -20.23 7.10 7.76
N GLN A 38 -21.20 7.33 8.66
CA GLN A 38 -21.07 7.10 10.10
C GLN A 38 -22.10 6.11 10.64
N ASP A 39 -22.95 5.56 9.77
CA ASP A 39 -23.93 4.55 10.17
C ASP A 39 -23.25 3.34 10.81
N PRO A 40 -23.86 2.73 11.83
CA PRO A 40 -23.37 1.49 12.40
C PRO A 40 -23.25 0.39 11.33
N PRO A 41 -22.14 -0.36 11.28
CA PRO A 41 -21.99 -1.45 10.33
C PRO A 41 -22.99 -2.57 10.63
N ALA A 42 -23.44 -3.25 9.56
CA ALA A 42 -24.35 -4.40 9.67
C ALA A 42 -23.71 -5.60 10.40
N ILE A 43 -22.38 -5.64 10.48
CA ILE A 43 -21.60 -6.68 11.16
C ILE A 43 -20.69 -6.04 12.21
N ARG A 44 -20.33 -6.83 13.23
CA ARG A 44 -19.33 -6.39 14.21
C ARG A 44 -17.98 -6.24 13.52
N HIS A 45 -17.42 -5.05 13.57
CA HIS A 45 -16.03 -4.77 13.18
C HIS A 45 -15.19 -4.38 14.41
N ALA A 46 -13.86 -4.44 14.26
CA ALA A 46 -12.90 -4.00 15.26
C ALA A 46 -11.65 -3.49 14.53
N PHE A 47 -10.68 -2.99 15.30
CA PHE A 47 -9.40 -2.55 14.73
C PHE A 47 -8.67 -3.71 14.09
N TRP A 48 -8.35 -3.52 12.82
CA TRP A 48 -7.41 -4.33 12.05
C TRP A 48 -6.13 -3.52 11.87
N ARG A 49 -4.98 -4.16 11.65
CA ARG A 49 -3.68 -3.46 11.65
C ARG A 49 -3.67 -2.28 10.65
N SER A 50 -3.32 -1.10 11.15
CA SER A 50 -3.37 0.20 10.47
C SER A 50 -4.77 0.80 10.31
N VAL A 51 -5.77 0.29 11.02
CA VAL A 51 -7.15 0.80 11.06
C VAL A 51 -7.67 1.13 9.66
N ASP A 52 -7.80 2.41 9.29
CA ASP A 52 -8.33 2.83 7.99
C ASP A 52 -7.22 3.10 6.96
N ALA A 53 -5.98 3.41 7.39
CA ALA A 53 -4.84 3.68 6.52
C ALA A 53 -4.60 2.57 5.48
N SER A 54 -4.89 1.30 5.79
CA SER A 54 -4.79 0.21 4.81
C SER A 54 -5.83 0.31 3.69
N ILE A 55 -7.06 0.72 4.02
CA ILE A 55 -8.14 0.91 3.04
C ILE A 55 -7.84 2.17 2.22
N HIS A 56 -7.51 3.28 2.89
CA HIS A 56 -7.18 4.54 2.24
C HIS A 56 -5.96 4.39 1.34
N GLY A 57 -4.86 3.82 1.86
CA GLY A 57 -3.65 3.55 1.09
C GLY A 57 -3.91 2.71 -0.15
N PHE A 58 -4.75 1.66 -0.05
CA PHE A 58 -5.13 0.88 -1.23
C PHE A 58 -5.86 1.72 -2.28
N THR A 59 -6.86 2.51 -1.87
CA THR A 59 -7.61 3.36 -2.81
C THR A 59 -6.77 4.47 -3.41
N ILE A 60 -5.96 5.16 -2.59
CA ILE A 60 -5.13 6.28 -2.97
C ILE A 60 -4.07 5.84 -3.98
N GLU A 61 -3.26 4.87 -3.60
CA GLU A 61 -2.12 4.44 -4.40
C GLU A 61 -2.52 3.64 -5.64
N SER A 62 -3.73 3.06 -5.64
CA SER A 62 -4.31 2.48 -6.84
C SER A 62 -4.72 3.56 -7.84
N PHE A 63 -5.45 4.58 -7.40
CA PHE A 63 -5.93 5.62 -8.29
C PHE A 63 -4.77 6.46 -8.84
N ILE A 64 -3.76 6.76 -8.01
CA ILE A 64 -2.56 7.49 -8.45
C ILE A 64 -1.78 6.71 -9.52
N ASP A 65 -1.71 5.38 -9.41
CA ASP A 65 -1.13 4.52 -10.43
C ASP A 65 -1.94 4.53 -11.74
N GLU A 66 -3.28 4.50 -11.65
CA GLU A 66 -4.16 4.65 -12.81
C GLU A 66 -3.99 6.03 -13.48
N CYS A 67 -3.81 7.11 -12.72
CA CYS A 67 -3.51 8.42 -13.27
C CYS A 67 -2.16 8.44 -14.00
N ALA A 68 -1.11 7.83 -13.43
CA ALA A 68 0.19 7.73 -14.08
C ALA A 68 0.10 6.98 -15.42
N ARG A 69 -0.62 5.86 -15.45
CA ARG A 69 -0.88 5.10 -16.68
C ARG A 69 -1.65 5.91 -17.72
N ALA A 70 -2.70 6.61 -17.30
CA ALA A 70 -3.50 7.46 -18.19
C ALA A 70 -2.67 8.64 -18.75
N ALA A 71 -1.71 9.15 -17.97
CA ALA A 71 -0.77 10.18 -18.40
C ALA A 71 0.37 9.65 -19.28
N GLY A 72 0.57 8.32 -19.35
CA GLY A 72 1.69 7.71 -20.05
C GLY A 72 3.05 7.94 -19.37
N THR A 73 3.05 8.21 -18.06
CA THR A 73 4.24 8.53 -17.27
C THR A 73 4.65 7.33 -16.42
N ASP A 74 5.95 7.15 -16.18
CA ASP A 74 6.44 6.18 -15.20
C ASP A 74 5.76 6.43 -13.84
N PRO A 75 5.19 5.40 -13.18
CA PRO A 75 4.38 5.60 -11.98
C PRO A 75 5.18 6.05 -10.74
N LEU A 76 6.49 5.83 -10.72
CA LEU A 76 7.37 6.33 -9.66
C LEU A 76 7.70 7.81 -9.91
N GLU A 77 8.08 8.17 -11.13
CA GLU A 77 8.33 9.56 -11.54
C GLU A 77 7.08 10.42 -11.41
N TYR A 78 5.92 9.87 -11.75
CA TYR A 78 4.64 10.54 -11.61
C TYR A 78 4.38 10.97 -10.15
N ARG A 79 4.62 10.06 -9.20
CA ARG A 79 4.53 10.35 -7.76
C ARG A 79 5.55 11.39 -7.33
N LEU A 80 6.82 11.25 -7.73
CA LEU A 80 7.87 12.24 -7.41
C LEU A 80 7.50 13.64 -7.90
N SER A 81 6.88 13.76 -9.07
CA SER A 81 6.47 15.04 -9.64
C SER A 81 5.41 15.80 -8.83
N MET A 82 4.72 15.13 -7.90
CA MET A 82 3.69 15.71 -7.03
C MET A 82 4.16 15.87 -5.57
N LEU A 83 5.41 15.56 -5.28
CA LEU A 83 6.02 15.65 -3.95
C LEU A 83 6.99 16.82 -3.87
N GLU A 84 7.21 17.30 -2.64
CA GLU A 84 8.25 18.29 -2.38
C GLU A 84 9.63 17.68 -2.65
N THR A 85 10.39 18.29 -3.57
CA THR A 85 11.76 17.86 -3.89
C THR A 85 12.64 17.85 -2.65
N GLY A 86 13.28 16.72 -2.37
CA GLY A 86 14.09 16.53 -1.16
C GLY A 86 13.31 16.36 0.15
N GLY A 87 11.97 16.42 0.11
CA GLY A 87 11.11 16.14 1.24
C GLY A 87 11.15 14.66 1.68
N ARG A 88 10.64 14.36 2.88
CA ARG A 88 10.67 13.00 3.47
C ARG A 88 10.09 11.94 2.52
N HIS A 89 8.91 12.20 1.96
CA HIS A 89 8.22 11.33 1.01
C HIS A 89 9.05 11.04 -0.26
N ALA A 90 9.60 12.09 -0.88
CA ALA A 90 10.39 11.95 -2.11
C ALA A 90 11.66 11.12 -1.86
N ARG A 91 12.39 11.42 -0.77
CA ARG A 91 13.62 10.68 -0.42
C ARG A 91 13.37 9.20 -0.16
N LEU A 92 12.24 8.83 0.47
CA LEU A 92 11.89 7.42 0.66
C LEU A 92 11.55 6.73 -0.65
N LEU A 93 10.83 7.41 -1.54
CA LEU A 93 10.46 6.86 -2.84
C LEU A 93 11.71 6.65 -3.73
N GLU A 94 12.62 7.62 -3.73
CA GLU A 94 13.95 7.50 -4.36
C GLU A 94 14.76 6.35 -3.75
N ARG A 95 14.77 6.23 -2.42
CA ARG A 95 15.52 5.19 -1.71
C ARG A 95 15.02 3.80 -2.06
N VAL A 96 13.71 3.58 -2.07
CA VAL A 96 13.15 2.27 -2.43
C VAL A 96 13.33 1.96 -3.93
N ALA A 97 13.36 3.00 -4.79
CA ALA A 97 13.69 2.85 -6.20
C ALA A 97 15.13 2.34 -6.40
N GLU A 98 16.09 2.95 -5.70
CA GLU A 98 17.50 2.53 -5.71
C GLU A 98 17.66 1.08 -5.22
N MET A 99 17.07 0.75 -4.07
CA MET A 99 17.15 -0.59 -3.47
C MET A 99 16.57 -1.68 -4.37
N SER A 100 15.49 -1.38 -5.09
CA SER A 100 14.81 -2.34 -5.96
C SER A 100 15.41 -2.42 -7.37
N GLY A 101 16.29 -1.49 -7.73
CA GLY A 101 16.73 -1.30 -9.11
C GLY A 101 15.55 -0.98 -10.02
N TRP A 102 14.72 -0.02 -9.61
CA TRP A 102 13.44 0.31 -10.27
C TRP A 102 13.58 0.40 -11.79
N SER A 103 12.67 -0.29 -12.47
CA SER A 103 12.53 -0.30 -13.92
C SER A 103 11.08 -0.59 -14.23
N ALA A 104 10.36 0.43 -14.72
CA ALA A 104 8.95 0.29 -15.09
C ALA A 104 8.73 -0.87 -16.07
N GLY A 105 7.66 -1.64 -15.83
CA GLY A 105 7.25 -2.74 -16.71
C GLY A 105 8.21 -3.93 -16.72
N ARG A 106 8.78 -4.29 -15.56
CA ARG A 106 9.91 -5.24 -15.49
C ARG A 106 9.63 -6.53 -16.30
N GLY A 107 10.69 -7.05 -16.93
CA GLY A 107 10.64 -8.04 -18.01
C GLY A 107 10.50 -9.51 -17.58
N ALA A 108 10.46 -10.41 -18.58
CA ALA A 108 10.38 -11.86 -18.41
C ALA A 108 9.19 -12.34 -17.54
N GLY A 109 8.03 -11.69 -17.68
CA GLY A 109 6.80 -12.06 -16.99
C GLY A 109 6.73 -11.66 -15.51
N ARG A 110 7.59 -10.74 -15.06
CA ARG A 110 7.56 -10.19 -13.69
C ARG A 110 7.58 -8.68 -13.73
N ALA A 111 6.63 -8.00 -13.12
CA ALA A 111 6.65 -6.54 -13.02
C ALA A 111 6.96 -6.05 -11.61
N VAL A 112 7.18 -4.74 -11.50
CA VAL A 112 7.30 -4.02 -10.24
C VAL A 112 6.20 -2.96 -10.12
N GLY A 113 5.75 -2.72 -8.91
CA GLY A 113 4.80 -1.66 -8.56
C GLY A 113 5.20 -0.98 -7.26
N CYS A 114 4.95 0.31 -7.16
CA CYS A 114 5.29 1.11 -5.99
C CYS A 114 4.04 1.65 -5.28
N ALA A 115 4.18 1.90 -3.98
CA ALA A 115 3.18 2.61 -3.18
C ALA A 115 3.87 3.45 -2.12
N LEU A 116 3.28 4.59 -1.80
CA LEU A 116 3.73 5.50 -0.73
C LEU A 116 2.59 5.73 0.25
N THR A 117 2.82 5.46 1.54
CA THR A 117 1.79 5.60 2.58
C THR A 117 2.35 6.31 3.81
N GLU A 118 1.51 7.09 4.47
CA GLU A 118 1.82 7.77 5.73
C GLU A 118 0.72 7.47 6.74
N CYS A 119 1.12 7.03 7.93
CA CYS A 119 0.21 6.91 9.08
C CYS A 119 1.00 6.92 10.38
N PHE A 120 0.35 7.32 11.46
CA PHE A 120 0.93 7.38 12.80
C PHE A 120 2.25 8.17 12.89
N GLY A 121 2.44 9.19 12.03
CA GLY A 121 3.63 10.04 11.97
C GLY A 121 4.84 9.43 11.25
N SER A 122 4.73 8.20 10.73
CA SER A 122 5.77 7.56 9.93
C SER A 122 5.36 7.44 8.47
N ILE A 123 6.33 7.45 7.57
CA ILE A 123 6.14 7.33 6.12
C ILE A 123 6.81 6.04 5.66
N VAL A 124 6.17 5.31 4.76
CA VAL A 124 6.72 4.10 4.14
C VAL A 124 6.52 4.13 2.64
N ALA A 125 7.60 4.00 1.89
CA ALA A 125 7.58 3.69 0.47
C ALA A 125 7.86 2.20 0.27
N GLN A 126 7.06 1.53 -0.56
CA GLN A 126 7.22 0.10 -0.87
C GLN A 126 7.32 -0.12 -2.37
N VAL A 127 8.17 -1.05 -2.79
CA VAL A 127 8.19 -1.62 -4.14
C VAL A 127 7.98 -3.12 -4.03
N VAL A 128 7.04 -3.65 -4.79
CA VAL A 128 6.73 -5.08 -4.87
C VAL A 128 7.11 -5.59 -6.26
N GLU A 129 7.86 -6.69 -6.32
CA GLU A 129 8.06 -7.48 -7.54
C GLU A 129 7.11 -8.68 -7.54
N ALA A 130 6.30 -8.80 -8.59
CA ALA A 130 5.31 -9.86 -8.72
C ALA A 130 5.26 -10.45 -10.13
N SER A 131 4.73 -11.66 -10.24
CA SER A 131 4.35 -12.29 -11.50
C SER A 131 2.94 -12.87 -11.40
N VAL A 132 2.40 -13.28 -12.54
CA VAL A 132 1.12 -14.00 -12.63
C VAL A 132 1.39 -15.39 -13.19
N ALA A 133 0.91 -16.43 -12.51
CA ALA A 133 0.94 -17.82 -13.00
C ALA A 133 -0.51 -18.31 -13.16
N GLY A 134 -1.00 -18.36 -14.40
CA GLY A 134 -2.43 -18.53 -14.65
C GLY A 134 -3.20 -17.30 -14.18
N GLU A 135 -4.06 -17.45 -13.17
CA GLU A 135 -4.76 -16.31 -12.53
C GLU A 135 -4.14 -15.90 -11.19
N GLN A 136 -3.15 -16.67 -10.71
CA GLN A 136 -2.61 -16.58 -9.36
C GLN A 136 -1.41 -15.64 -9.28
N PRO A 137 -1.48 -14.55 -8.48
CA PRO A 137 -0.32 -13.71 -8.22
C PRO A 137 0.76 -14.44 -7.42
N ARG A 138 2.02 -14.17 -7.75
CA ARG A 138 3.18 -14.60 -6.97
C ARG A 138 4.03 -13.37 -6.62
N VAL A 139 4.21 -13.13 -5.33
CA VAL A 139 5.12 -12.09 -4.83
C VAL A 139 6.51 -12.68 -4.69
N HIS A 140 7.52 -12.04 -5.29
CA HIS A 140 8.90 -12.52 -5.26
C HIS A 140 9.74 -11.77 -4.22
N ARG A 141 9.64 -10.44 -4.25
CA ARG A 141 10.43 -9.53 -3.41
C ARG A 141 9.62 -8.29 -3.05
N VAL A 142 9.90 -7.75 -1.87
CA VAL A 142 9.41 -6.45 -1.44
C VAL A 142 10.59 -5.65 -0.90
N TRP A 143 10.71 -4.41 -1.34
CA TRP A 143 11.62 -3.43 -0.77
C TRP A 143 10.79 -2.37 -0.07
N ALA A 144 11.24 -1.93 1.10
CA ALA A 144 10.58 -0.86 1.83
C ALA A 144 11.62 0.12 2.35
N ALA A 145 11.33 1.41 2.22
CA ALA A 145 12.04 2.48 2.91
C ALA A 145 11.07 3.11 3.92
N VAL A 146 11.48 3.22 5.18
CA VAL A 146 10.66 3.77 6.27
C VAL A 146 11.35 4.95 6.94
N ASP A 147 10.59 6.03 7.16
CA ASP A 147 11.00 7.17 7.98
C ASP A 147 10.06 7.26 9.20
N PRO A 148 10.52 6.81 10.39
CA PRO A 148 9.78 6.92 11.64
C PRO A 148 10.12 8.20 12.43
N GLY A 149 10.77 9.18 11.81
CA GLY A 149 11.47 10.25 12.50
C GLY A 149 12.75 9.71 13.13
N MET A 150 12.63 9.05 14.29
CA MET A 150 13.74 8.41 15.01
C MET A 150 13.44 6.93 15.27
N ALA A 151 14.39 6.06 14.93
CA ALA A 151 14.34 4.63 15.15
C ALA A 151 15.00 4.27 16.48
N VAL A 152 14.21 4.27 17.56
CA VAL A 152 14.66 3.94 18.92
C VAL A 152 15.36 2.57 18.99
N ASN A 153 14.82 1.57 18.27
CA ASN A 153 15.42 0.26 18.11
C ASN A 153 15.29 -0.16 16.63
N PRO A 154 16.35 0.02 15.82
CA PRO A 154 16.31 -0.26 14.38
C PRO A 154 15.88 -1.69 14.04
N ASP A 155 16.35 -2.70 14.77
CA ASP A 155 15.99 -4.11 14.53
C ASP A 155 14.49 -4.34 14.72
N SER A 156 13.89 -3.68 15.72
CA SER A 156 12.45 -3.78 15.98
C SER A 156 11.63 -3.02 14.94
N VAL A 157 12.13 -1.89 14.45
CA VAL A 157 11.50 -1.16 13.33
C VAL A 157 11.49 -2.03 12.08
N GLU A 158 12.64 -2.62 11.72
CA GLU A 158 12.75 -3.52 10.59
C GLU A 158 11.77 -4.70 10.72
N ALA A 159 11.77 -5.39 11.86
CA ALA A 159 10.89 -6.53 12.11
C ALA A 159 9.40 -6.15 12.04
N GLN A 160 9.02 -4.97 12.55
CA GLN A 160 7.63 -4.48 12.48
C GLN A 160 7.20 -4.18 11.05
N VAL A 161 8.06 -3.55 10.25
CA VAL A 161 7.78 -3.26 8.84
C VAL A 161 7.68 -4.57 8.05
N GLN A 162 8.60 -5.51 8.23
CA GLN A 162 8.55 -6.84 7.59
C GLN A 162 7.25 -7.58 7.94
N GLY A 163 6.89 -7.61 9.23
CA GLY A 163 5.66 -8.24 9.70
C GLY A 163 4.40 -7.56 9.17
N GLY A 164 4.40 -6.22 9.07
CA GLY A 164 3.30 -5.43 8.50
C GLY A 164 3.09 -5.73 7.02
N ILE A 165 4.17 -5.76 6.24
CA ILE A 165 4.13 -6.11 4.82
C ILE A 165 3.56 -7.53 4.64
N HIS A 166 4.06 -8.51 5.40
CA HIS A 166 3.55 -9.88 5.31
C HIS A 166 2.07 -9.99 5.69
N TYR A 167 1.63 -9.23 6.69
CA TYR A 167 0.23 -9.16 7.11
C TYR A 167 -0.66 -8.54 6.03
N GLY A 168 -0.23 -7.42 5.43
CA GLY A 168 -0.91 -6.74 4.33
C GLY A 168 -1.00 -7.61 3.07
N LEU A 169 0.08 -8.30 2.71
CA LEU A 169 0.07 -9.26 1.59
C LEU A 169 -0.87 -10.44 1.84
N SER A 170 -0.97 -10.93 3.08
CA SER A 170 -1.91 -12.00 3.42
C SER A 170 -3.36 -11.55 3.24
N ALA A 171 -3.69 -10.31 3.63
CA ALA A 171 -5.01 -9.74 3.39
C ALA A 171 -5.28 -9.51 1.89
N ALA A 172 -4.31 -8.95 1.17
CA ALA A 172 -4.45 -8.68 -0.25
C ALA A 172 -4.64 -9.95 -1.07
N LEU A 173 -3.94 -11.04 -0.75
CA LEU A 173 -4.03 -12.28 -1.50
C LEU A 173 -5.20 -13.17 -1.06
N TYR A 174 -5.55 -13.21 0.23
CA TYR A 174 -6.45 -14.26 0.75
C TYR A 174 -7.47 -13.78 1.79
N GLY A 175 -7.48 -12.50 2.18
CA GLY A 175 -8.16 -12.00 3.38
C GLY A 175 -9.69 -11.93 3.33
N GLN A 176 -10.38 -12.67 2.45
CA GLN A 176 -11.83 -12.65 2.39
C GLN A 176 -12.44 -13.38 3.59
N ILE A 177 -13.39 -12.71 4.25
CA ILE A 177 -14.35 -13.35 5.15
C ILE A 177 -15.72 -13.24 4.49
N ALA A 178 -16.22 -14.36 3.98
CA ALA A 178 -17.49 -14.43 3.28
C ALA A 178 -18.63 -14.77 4.26
N MET A 179 -19.80 -14.20 3.98
CA MET A 179 -21.03 -14.51 4.71
C MET A 179 -22.06 -15.15 3.80
N LYS A 180 -22.77 -16.14 4.33
CA LYS A 180 -23.93 -16.75 3.70
C LYS A 180 -24.98 -17.05 4.77
N ASP A 181 -26.24 -16.69 4.48
CA ASP A 181 -27.38 -16.93 5.37
C ASP A 181 -27.16 -16.41 6.81
N GLY A 182 -26.47 -15.27 6.94
CA GLY A 182 -26.19 -14.61 8.22
C GLY A 182 -25.00 -15.16 9.01
N ALA A 183 -24.27 -16.15 8.49
CA ALA A 183 -23.11 -16.75 9.14
C ALA A 183 -21.83 -16.59 8.31
N PHE A 184 -20.68 -16.50 8.99
CA PHE A 184 -19.37 -16.56 8.34
C PHE A 184 -19.09 -17.96 7.82
N ILE A 185 -18.53 -18.06 6.61
CA ILE A 185 -18.18 -19.34 5.98
C ILE A 185 -16.86 -19.87 6.52
N GLN A 186 -15.85 -18.99 6.65
CA GLN A 186 -14.52 -19.39 7.13
C GLN A 186 -14.52 -19.63 8.64
N SER A 187 -13.77 -20.65 9.06
CA SER A 187 -13.75 -21.13 10.43
C SER A 187 -12.34 -21.20 11.04
N ASN A 188 -11.28 -21.38 10.23
CA ASN A 188 -9.90 -21.51 10.72
C ASN A 188 -8.87 -21.36 9.57
N PHE A 189 -7.56 -21.52 9.82
CA PHE A 189 -6.51 -21.32 8.81
C PHE A 189 -6.50 -22.32 7.63
N HIS A 190 -7.34 -23.36 7.66
CA HIS A 190 -7.50 -24.28 6.54
C HIS A 190 -8.44 -23.71 5.46
N ASP A 191 -9.38 -22.84 5.83
CA ASP A 191 -10.36 -22.20 4.95
C ASP A 191 -10.23 -20.65 4.92
N TYR A 192 -9.47 -20.05 5.85
CA TYR A 192 -8.98 -18.67 5.83
C TYR A 192 -7.46 -18.65 5.67
N ARG A 193 -6.99 -18.63 4.42
CA ARG A 193 -5.57 -18.76 4.09
C ARG A 193 -4.80 -17.48 4.47
N VAL A 194 -3.54 -17.67 4.86
CA VAL A 194 -2.53 -16.60 4.97
C VAL A 194 -1.33 -16.94 4.08
N VAL A 195 -0.47 -15.96 3.80
CA VAL A 195 0.81 -16.25 3.12
C VAL A 195 1.60 -17.22 3.99
N LYS A 196 2.00 -18.35 3.41
CA LYS A 196 2.80 -19.37 4.08
C LYS A 196 4.27 -19.10 3.83
N PHE A 197 5.14 -19.64 4.68
CA PHE A 197 6.59 -19.48 4.56
C PHE A 197 7.14 -19.85 3.16
N ALA A 198 6.58 -20.88 2.51
CA ALA A 198 6.98 -21.29 1.15
C ALA A 198 6.64 -20.26 0.05
N ASP A 199 5.67 -19.38 0.32
CA ASP A 199 5.21 -18.33 -0.58
C ASP A 199 5.63 -16.93 -0.10
N ALA A 200 6.27 -16.82 1.07
CA ALA A 200 6.68 -15.56 1.65
C ALA A 200 7.78 -14.91 0.77
N PRO A 201 7.63 -13.63 0.39
CA PRO A 201 8.65 -12.95 -0.39
C PRO A 201 9.87 -12.65 0.46
N ARG A 202 11.00 -12.37 -0.20
CA ARG A 202 12.12 -11.71 0.49
C ARG A 202 11.74 -10.25 0.72
N ILE A 203 11.85 -9.78 1.96
CA ILE A 203 11.54 -8.39 2.34
C ILE A 203 12.84 -7.73 2.79
N GLN A 204 13.19 -6.60 2.19
CA GLN A 204 14.33 -5.78 2.57
C GLN A 204 13.83 -4.41 3.03
N VAL A 205 14.27 -3.97 4.22
CA VAL A 205 13.88 -2.68 4.79
C VAL A 205 15.10 -1.77 4.90
N ALA A 206 14.95 -0.52 4.49
CA ALA A 206 15.88 0.55 4.84
C ALA A 206 15.18 1.53 5.78
N ILE A 207 15.84 1.85 6.89
CA ILE A 207 15.39 2.87 7.82
C ILE A 207 16.10 4.18 7.45
N GLN A 208 15.33 5.24 7.25
CA GLN A 208 15.83 6.55 6.89
C GLN A 208 15.23 7.59 7.83
N GLU A 209 16.00 7.94 8.85
CA GLU A 209 15.60 8.88 9.89
C GLU A 209 15.61 10.34 9.38
N THR A 210 14.78 11.15 10.01
CA THR A 210 14.76 12.61 9.82
C THR A 210 14.79 13.28 11.19
N ASP A 211 15.94 13.83 11.56
CA ASP A 211 16.17 14.42 12.90
C ASP A 211 15.15 15.49 13.29
N SER A 212 14.66 16.26 12.33
CA SER A 212 13.67 17.33 12.56
C SER A 212 12.23 16.84 12.60
N ALA A 213 11.97 15.58 12.25
CA ALA A 213 10.62 15.02 12.25
C ALA A 213 10.24 14.49 13.65
N PRO A 214 8.96 14.61 14.05
CA PRO A 214 8.47 13.95 15.25
C PRO A 214 8.66 12.44 15.19
N VAL A 215 8.85 11.81 16.35
CA VAL A 215 8.90 10.35 16.45
C VAL A 215 7.53 9.75 16.11
N GLY A 216 7.50 8.91 15.08
CA GLY A 216 6.30 8.21 14.61
C GLY A 216 6.17 6.80 15.18
N GLY A 217 4.98 6.22 15.04
CA GLY A 217 4.69 4.84 15.37
C GLY A 217 5.14 3.89 14.25
N VAL A 218 5.62 2.69 14.60
CA VAL A 218 6.10 1.69 13.62
C VAL A 218 5.32 0.38 13.64
N GLY A 219 4.44 0.19 14.63
CA GLY A 219 3.74 -1.07 14.84
C GLY A 219 2.80 -1.50 13.71
N GLU A 220 2.41 -0.57 12.84
CA GLU A 220 1.37 -0.80 11.83
C GLU A 220 1.81 -0.41 10.41
N VAL A 221 2.83 0.43 10.27
CA VAL A 221 3.11 1.22 9.06
C VAL A 221 3.62 0.42 7.87
N GLY A 222 4.07 -0.82 8.06
CA GLY A 222 4.41 -1.72 6.97
C GLY A 222 3.19 -2.29 6.22
N THR A 223 2.00 -2.23 6.81
CA THR A 223 0.79 -2.87 6.25
C THR A 223 0.17 -2.12 5.07
N PRO A 224 -0.03 -0.79 5.13
CA PRO A 224 -0.88 -0.09 4.17
C PRO A 224 -0.39 -0.12 2.72
N GLY A 225 0.93 -0.03 2.52
CA GLY A 225 1.54 -0.01 1.18
C GLY A 225 1.54 -1.36 0.46
N ALA A 226 1.33 -2.48 1.17
CA ALA A 226 1.55 -3.81 0.63
C ALA A 226 0.57 -4.18 -0.49
N ALA A 227 -0.74 -3.97 -0.25
CA ALA A 227 -1.78 -4.26 -1.22
C ALA A 227 -1.71 -3.39 -2.48
N PRO A 228 -1.61 -2.05 -2.40
CA PRO A 228 -1.52 -1.22 -3.60
C PRO A 228 -0.22 -1.46 -4.38
N ALA A 229 0.94 -1.62 -3.73
CA ALA A 229 2.19 -1.88 -4.45
C ALA A 229 2.12 -3.21 -5.24
N LEU A 230 1.52 -4.25 -4.65
CA LEU A 230 1.27 -5.51 -5.35
C LEU A 230 0.31 -5.31 -6.55
N CYS A 231 -0.83 -4.65 -6.34
CA CYS A 231 -1.80 -4.45 -7.42
C CYS A 231 -1.24 -3.56 -8.55
N ASN A 232 -0.40 -2.57 -8.22
CA ASN A 232 0.33 -1.75 -9.19
C ASN A 232 1.32 -2.60 -10.01
N ALA A 233 2.01 -3.56 -9.38
CA ALA A 233 2.87 -4.50 -10.09
C ALA A 233 2.05 -5.37 -11.07
N LEU A 234 0.91 -5.91 -10.61
CA LEU A 234 0.05 -6.75 -11.45
C LEU A 234 -0.59 -5.98 -12.61
N ALA A 235 -0.97 -4.72 -12.39
CA ALA A 235 -1.50 -3.86 -13.45
C ALA A 235 -0.50 -3.67 -14.60
N ALA A 236 0.81 -3.77 -14.36
CA ALA A 236 1.81 -3.73 -15.43
C ALA A 236 1.93 -5.05 -16.23
N LEU A 237 1.31 -6.14 -15.77
CA LEU A 237 1.26 -7.45 -16.44
C LEU A 237 -0.11 -7.77 -17.06
N GLU A 238 -1.16 -7.09 -16.61
CA GLU A 238 -2.55 -7.38 -16.94
C GLU A 238 -3.20 -6.17 -17.64
N ASP A 239 -4.11 -6.41 -18.57
CA ASP A 239 -4.89 -5.34 -19.21
C ASP A 239 -5.87 -4.68 -18.21
N ASP A 240 -6.49 -5.52 -17.37
CA ASP A 240 -7.44 -5.10 -16.35
C ASP A 240 -6.79 -5.02 -14.97
N ARG A 241 -6.94 -3.86 -14.32
CA ARG A 241 -6.49 -3.67 -12.94
C ARG A 241 -7.42 -4.36 -11.95
N ARG A 242 -6.83 -5.12 -11.03
CA ARG A 242 -7.52 -5.67 -9.85
C ARG A 242 -7.84 -4.57 -8.83
N ARG A 243 -9.13 -4.26 -8.65
CA ARG A 243 -9.64 -3.19 -7.74
C ARG A 243 -10.37 -3.71 -6.52
N VAL A 244 -10.62 -5.02 -6.46
CA VAL A 244 -11.32 -5.70 -5.37
C VAL A 244 -10.37 -6.69 -4.75
N LEU A 245 -10.15 -6.58 -3.43
CA LEU A 245 -9.37 -7.53 -2.65
C LEU A 245 -10.31 -8.57 -2.02
N PRO A 246 -9.83 -9.80 -1.77
CA PRO A 246 -8.51 -10.31 -2.14
C PRO A 246 -8.37 -10.66 -3.63
N ILE A 247 -7.14 -10.91 -4.07
CA ILE A 247 -6.78 -11.08 -5.48
C ILE A 247 -6.09 -12.41 -5.81
N ALA A 248 -6.17 -13.44 -4.97
CA ALA A 248 -5.74 -14.79 -5.33
C ALA A 248 -6.90 -15.78 -5.34
#